data_AF-A0A0D6KD85-F1
#
_entry.id   AF-A0A0D6KD85-F1
#
_cell.length_a   1.000
_cell.length_b   1.000
_cell.length_c   1.000
_cell.angle_alpha   90.00
_cell.angle_beta   90.00
_cell.angle_gamma   90.00
#
_symmetry.space_group_name_H-M   'P 1'
#
loop_
_entity.id
_entity.type
_entity.pdbx_description
1 polymer ?
#
loop_
_entity_poly.entity_id
_entity_poly.type
_entity_poly.pdbx_seq_one_letter_code
_entity_poly.pdbx_strand_id
1 'polypeptide(L)'
;MASRVRGVENAPHVVGSGTNAVLLVLPDVYEGIGTSLGVTKITGDAPAGVPSTTVGRAIAEGLCRKIKVSYIDGTKRKTATLIVSADKAPQARATLTGKTYRTKVIRTAYYPTSITLG
;
A
#
# COMPACT_ATOMS: atom_id res chain seq x y z
N MET A 1 -16.46 7.75 13.71
CA MET A 1 -16.61 7.98 12.25
C MET A 1 -15.26 8.38 11.67
N ALA A 2 -14.67 7.56 10.79
CA ALA A 2 -13.37 7.86 10.21
C ALA A 2 -13.50 9.03 9.21
N SER A 3 -12.80 10.14 9.46
CA SER A 3 -12.83 11.29 8.57
C SER A 3 -12.19 10.91 7.22
N ARG A 4 -12.98 10.97 6.15
CA ARG A 4 -12.44 10.97 4.78
C ARG A 4 -11.61 12.24 4.63
N VAL A 5 -10.32 12.07 4.39
CA VAL A 5 -9.44 13.18 4.01
C VAL A 5 -9.93 13.70 2.65
N ARG A 6 -10.38 14.96 2.62
CA ARG A 6 -10.87 15.65 1.41
C ARG A 6 -9.75 15.66 0.35
N GLY A 7 -10.02 15.17 -0.86
CA GLY A 7 -9.04 15.09 -1.96
C GLY A 7 -8.38 13.72 -2.16
N VAL A 8 -8.78 12.66 -1.44
CA VAL A 8 -8.33 11.30 -1.68
C VAL A 8 -9.40 10.55 -2.46
N GLU A 9 -9.29 10.53 -3.79
CA GLU A 9 -10.16 9.70 -4.61
C GLU A 9 -9.83 8.23 -4.35
N ASN A 10 -10.85 7.44 -4.03
CA ASN A 10 -10.72 6.00 -3.94
C ASN A 10 -10.63 5.47 -5.36
N ALA A 11 -9.42 5.15 -5.81
CA ALA A 11 -9.19 4.65 -7.15
C ALA A 11 -9.07 3.11 -7.12
N PRO A 12 -9.55 2.42 -8.16
CA PRO A 12 -9.26 1.00 -8.35
C PRO A 12 -7.78 0.82 -8.70
N HIS A 13 -7.15 -0.15 -8.05
CA HIS A 13 -5.75 -0.51 -8.26
C HIS A 13 -5.65 -2.02 -8.49
N VAL A 14 -4.69 -2.40 -9.34
CA VAL A 14 -4.20 -3.78 -9.40
C VAL A 14 -3.05 -3.91 -8.42
N VAL A 15 -3.11 -4.90 -7.54
CA VAL A 15 -2.02 -5.25 -6.63
C VAL A 15 -1.50 -6.64 -6.97
N GLY A 16 -0.19 -6.76 -7.17
CA GLY A 16 0.45 -8.02 -7.58
C GLY A 16 0.58 -8.16 -9.10
N SER A 17 0.99 -9.36 -9.53
CA SER A 17 1.19 -9.72 -10.94
C SER A 17 0.83 -11.18 -11.18
N GLY A 18 0.45 -11.51 -12.42
CA GLY A 18 0.10 -12.90 -12.79
C GLY A 18 -1.10 -13.43 -12.02
N THR A 19 -1.02 -14.67 -11.55
CA THR A 19 -2.08 -15.36 -10.79
C THR A 19 -2.36 -14.76 -9.41
N ASN A 20 -1.44 -13.97 -8.85
CA ASN A 20 -1.60 -13.28 -7.57
C ASN A 20 -2.12 -11.84 -7.73
N ALA A 21 -2.48 -11.43 -8.94
CA ALA A 21 -3.03 -10.10 -9.19
C ALA A 21 -4.45 -10.00 -8.61
N VAL A 22 -4.73 -8.88 -7.95
CA VAL A 22 -6.02 -8.62 -7.31
C VAL A 22 -6.43 -7.18 -7.55
N LEU A 23 -7.72 -6.98 -7.82
CA LEU A 23 -8.32 -5.65 -7.89
C LEU A 23 -8.73 -5.19 -6.48
N LEU A 24 -8.13 -4.09 -6.03
CA LEU A 24 -8.38 -3.46 -4.74
C LEU A 24 -8.67 -1.98 -4.92
N VAL A 25 -9.68 -1.49 -4.20
CA VAL A 25 -9.89 -0.04 -4.07
C VAL A 25 -8.98 0.47 -2.96
N LEU A 26 -8.06 1.37 -3.31
CA LEU A 26 -7.12 1.97 -2.38
C LEU A 26 -7.22 3.50 -2.48
N PRO A 27 -6.97 4.22 -1.37
CA PRO A 27 -6.75 5.65 -1.44
C PRO A 27 -5.54 5.90 -2.36
N ASP A 28 -5.65 6.87 -3.26
CA ASP A 28 -4.69 7.17 -4.34
C ASP A 28 -3.36 7.76 -3.84
N VAL A 29 -2.73 7.13 -2.84
CA VAL A 29 -1.64 7.73 -2.05
C VAL A 29 -0.26 7.25 -2.46
N TYR A 30 -0.14 6.36 -3.46
CA TYR A 30 1.11 5.67 -3.77
C TYR A 30 1.93 6.32 -4.89
N GLU A 31 1.69 7.60 -5.22
CA GLU A 31 2.51 8.33 -6.19
C GLU A 31 4.01 8.19 -5.89
N GLY A 32 4.78 7.81 -6.90
CA GLY A 32 6.24 7.61 -6.81
C GLY A 32 6.71 6.30 -6.15
N ILE A 33 5.84 5.57 -5.44
CA ILE A 33 6.21 4.31 -4.75
C ILE A 33 5.37 3.09 -5.16
N GLY A 34 4.27 3.27 -5.89
CA GLY A 34 3.34 2.20 -6.30
C GLY A 34 4.04 1.01 -6.97
N THR A 35 4.95 1.27 -7.92
CA THR A 35 5.70 0.22 -8.63
C THR A 35 6.55 -0.66 -7.70
N SER A 36 7.08 -0.05 -6.63
CA SER A 36 7.88 -0.74 -5.61
C SER A 36 7.00 -1.55 -4.67
N LEU A 37 5.75 -1.13 -4.49
CA LEU A 37 4.73 -1.85 -3.73
C LEU A 37 4.01 -2.93 -4.54
N GLY A 38 4.24 -2.98 -5.86
CA GLY A 38 3.46 -3.82 -6.77
C GLY A 38 2.00 -3.36 -6.90
N VAL A 39 1.76 -2.06 -6.70
CA VAL A 39 0.45 -1.42 -6.79
C VAL A 39 0.43 -0.53 -8.03
N THR A 40 -0.54 -0.75 -8.91
CA THR A 40 -0.72 -0.01 -10.16
C THR A 40 -2.12 0.58 -10.19
N LYS A 41 -2.23 1.90 -10.35
CA LYS A 41 -3.52 2.59 -10.52
C LYS A 41 -4.14 2.19 -11.86
N ILE A 42 -5.44 1.93 -11.85
CA ILE A 42 -6.19 1.66 -13.08
C ILE A 42 -6.79 2.98 -13.57
N THR A 43 -6.50 3.33 -14.82
CA THR A 43 -7.00 4.55 -15.49
C THR A 43 -8.06 4.27 -16.55
N GLY A 44 -8.49 3.01 -16.69
CA GLY A 44 -9.49 2.56 -17.68
C GLY A 44 -10.24 1.32 -17.20
N ASP A 45 -10.61 0.42 -18.12
CA ASP A 45 -11.31 -0.81 -17.79
C ASP A 45 -10.43 -1.76 -16.96
N ALA A 46 -11.07 -2.49 -16.04
CA ALA A 46 -10.38 -3.49 -15.24
C ALA A 46 -9.87 -4.63 -16.13
N PRO A 47 -8.62 -5.11 -15.94
CA PRO A 47 -8.09 -6.24 -16.69
C PRO A 47 -8.98 -7.48 -16.52
N ALA A 48 -9.35 -8.10 -17.64
CA ALA A 48 -10.22 -9.27 -17.65
C ALA A 48 -9.60 -10.44 -16.85
N GLY A 49 -10.42 -11.09 -16.03
CA GLY A 49 -10.01 -12.26 -15.25
C GLY A 49 -9.27 -11.97 -13.95
N VAL A 50 -9.05 -10.71 -13.57
CA VAL A 50 -8.46 -10.38 -12.26
C VAL A 50 -9.56 -10.31 -11.20
N PRO A 51 -9.52 -11.13 -10.14
CA PRO A 51 -10.55 -11.11 -9.12
C PRO A 51 -10.52 -9.80 -8.32
N SER A 52 -11.70 -9.25 -8.05
CA SER A 52 -11.87 -8.12 -7.12
C SER A 52 -12.14 -8.60 -5.71
N THR A 53 -11.48 -8.01 -4.73
CA THR A 53 -11.70 -8.34 -3.32
C THR A 53 -11.55 -7.11 -2.44
N THR A 54 -11.76 -7.26 -1.13
CA THR A 54 -11.51 -6.20 -0.17
C THR A 54 -10.09 -6.28 0.38
N VAL A 55 -9.53 -5.15 0.80
CA VAL A 55 -8.17 -5.11 1.39
C VAL A 55 -8.04 -6.08 2.57
N GLY A 56 -9.07 -6.20 3.42
CA GLY A 56 -9.06 -7.13 4.54
C GLY A 56 -8.95 -8.60 4.10
N ARG A 57 -9.70 -8.98 3.07
CA ARG A 57 -9.70 -10.34 2.53
C ARG A 57 -8.41 -10.66 1.78
N ALA A 58 -7.89 -9.75 0.95
CA ALA A 58 -6.60 -9.92 0.28
C ALA A 58 -5.43 -10.11 1.26
N ILE A 59 -5.52 -9.51 2.45
CA ILE A 59 -4.51 -9.68 3.49
C ILE A 59 -4.69 -11.01 4.22
N ALA A 60 -5.93 -11.42 4.49
CA ALA A 60 -6.22 -12.72 5.11
C ALA A 60 -5.81 -13.89 4.22
N GLU A 61 -6.03 -13.77 2.90
CA GLU A 61 -5.65 -14.76 1.89
C GLU A 61 -4.15 -14.69 1.54
N GLY A 62 -3.38 -13.77 2.13
CA GLY A 62 -1.93 -13.66 1.95
C GLY A 62 -1.49 -13.07 0.60
N LEU A 63 -2.43 -12.57 -0.22
CA LEU A 63 -2.16 -11.94 -1.52
C LEU A 63 -1.51 -10.56 -1.34
N CYS A 64 -1.87 -9.85 -0.27
CA CYS A 64 -1.35 -8.54 0.08
C CYS A 64 -0.80 -8.52 1.51
N ARG A 65 0.16 -7.63 1.77
CA ARG A 65 0.68 -7.37 3.12
C ARG A 65 0.56 -5.88 3.45
N LYS A 66 0.62 -5.57 4.75
CA LYS A 66 0.74 -4.20 5.25
C LYS A 66 2.20 -3.89 5.53
N ILE A 67 2.67 -2.73 5.07
CA ILE A 67 3.94 -2.14 5.49
C ILE A 67 3.65 -0.81 6.15
N LYS A 68 4.23 -0.55 7.32
CA LYS A 68 4.21 0.77 7.94
C LYS A 68 5.44 1.55 7.53
N VAL A 69 5.23 2.78 7.11
CA VAL A 69 6.31 3.73 6.80
C VAL A 69 6.26 4.90 7.78
N SER A 70 7.42 5.38 8.20
CA SER A 70 7.55 6.61 8.97
C SER A 70 8.19 7.70 8.12
N TYR A 71 7.61 8.89 8.16
CA TYR A 71 8.11 10.08 7.46
C TYR A 71 8.03 11.30 8.40
N ILE A 72 8.79 12.33 8.07
CA ILE A 72 8.80 13.60 8.82
C ILE A 72 7.87 14.58 8.10
N ASP A 73 6.92 15.15 8.83
CA ASP A 73 6.04 16.20 8.34
C ASP A 73 6.19 17.44 9.22
N GLY A 74 6.97 18.42 8.72
CA GLY A 74 7.43 19.55 9.51
C GLY A 74 8.36 19.08 10.62
N THR A 75 7.98 19.32 11.88
CA THR A 75 8.74 18.90 13.07
C THR A 75 8.29 17.55 13.65
N LYS A 76 7.18 16.99 13.15
CA LYS A 76 6.57 15.79 13.74
C LYS A 76 6.83 14.55 12.89
N ARG A 77 7.15 13.44 13.56
CA ARG A 77 7.21 12.12 12.94
C ARG A 77 5.79 11.58 12.76
N LYS A 78 5.42 11.25 11.53
CA LYS A 78 4.16 10.59 11.20
C LYS A 78 4.41 9.18 10.69
N THR A 79 3.36 8.37 10.75
CA THR A 79 3.37 7.02 10.18
C THR A 79 2.19 6.85 9.21
N ALA A 80 2.38 6.02 8.19
CA ALA A 80 1.31 5.60 7.28
C ALA A 80 1.38 4.09 7.08
N THR A 81 0.22 3.50 6.83
CA THR A 81 0.12 2.08 6.46
C THR A 81 -0.07 2.01 4.95
N LEU A 82 0.81 1.27 4.28
CA LEU A 82 0.81 1.02 2.85
C LEU A 82 0.43 -0.44 2.60
N ILE A 83 -0.29 -0.68 1.52
CA ILE A 83 -0.58 -2.01 0.99
C ILE A 83 0.50 -2.37 -0.03
N VAL A 84 1.02 -3.58 0.07
CA VAL A 84 2.04 -4.12 -0.82
C VAL A 84 1.62 -5.50 -1.28
N SER A 85 1.97 -5.89 -2.51
CA SER A 85 1.81 -7.28 -2.93
C SER A 85 2.72 -8.19 -2.11
N ALA A 86 2.28 -9.42 -1.84
CA ALA A 86 3.09 -10.36 -1.06
C ALA A 86 4.47 -10.61 -1.70
N ASP A 87 4.52 -10.72 -3.02
CA ASP A 87 5.73 -11.01 -3.79
C ASP A 87 6.76 -9.87 -3.72
N LYS A 88 6.29 -8.61 -3.69
CA LYS A 88 7.17 -7.44 -3.61
C LYS A 88 7.45 -6.97 -2.20
N ALA A 89 6.82 -7.56 -1.18
CA ALA A 89 6.96 -7.10 0.20
C ALA A 89 8.42 -7.00 0.71
N PRO A 90 9.31 -8.00 0.47
CA PRO A 90 10.70 -7.93 0.93
C PRO A 90 11.48 -6.80 0.23
N GLN A 91 11.32 -6.68 -1.08
CA GLN A 91 11.99 -5.65 -1.89
C GLN A 91 11.45 -4.25 -1.58
N ALA A 92 10.14 -4.11 -1.41
CA ALA A 92 9.49 -2.86 -1.02
C ALA A 92 10.06 -2.34 0.29
N ARG A 93 10.19 -3.20 1.31
CA ARG A 93 10.75 -2.80 2.60
C ARG A 93 12.16 -2.21 2.48
N ALA A 94 13.03 -2.82 1.68
CA ALA A 94 14.39 -2.34 1.45
C ALA A 94 14.42 -1.02 0.66
N THR A 95 13.55 -0.89 -0.35
CA THR A 95 13.59 0.22 -1.32
C THR A 95 12.76 1.43 -0.91
N LEU A 96 11.81 1.30 0.02
CA LEU A 96 10.97 2.41 0.48
C LEU A 96 11.74 3.44 1.30
N THR A 97 12.79 3.03 2.00
CA THR A 97 13.62 3.95 2.79
C THR A 97 14.34 4.92 1.84
N GLY A 98 14.21 6.22 2.09
CA GLY A 98 14.78 7.26 1.22
C GLY A 98 13.87 7.69 0.06
N LYS A 99 12.79 6.95 -0.24
CA LYS A 99 11.78 7.39 -1.21
C LYS A 99 10.86 8.46 -0.65
N THR A 100 10.17 9.16 -1.53
CA THR A 100 9.18 10.18 -1.17
C THR A 100 7.77 9.60 -1.15
N TYR A 101 7.04 9.88 -0.09
CA TYR A 101 5.61 9.61 0.06
C TYR A 101 4.91 10.90 0.47
N ARG A 102 3.91 11.35 -0.31
CA ARG A 102 3.24 12.65 -0.12
C ARG A 102 4.24 13.81 0.03
N THR A 103 5.21 13.89 -0.88
CA THR A 103 6.32 14.86 -0.89
C THR A 103 7.23 14.83 0.36
N LYS A 104 7.11 13.83 1.24
CA LYS A 104 7.96 13.65 2.42
C LYS A 104 8.86 12.43 2.29
N VAL A 105 10.10 12.55 2.74
CA VAL A 105 11.06 11.45 2.70
C VAL A 105 10.73 10.41 3.76
N ILE A 106 10.63 9.16 3.35
CA ILE A 106 10.46 7.99 4.22
C ILE A 106 11.78 7.72 4.94
N ARG A 107 11.73 7.67 6.27
CA ARG A 107 12.87 7.37 7.15
C ARG A 107 12.98 5.90 7.49
N THR A 108 11.85 5.24 7.71
CA THR A 108 11.83 3.81 8.05
C THR A 108 10.64 3.13 7.40
N ALA A 109 10.82 1.86 7.02
CA ALA A 109 9.77 0.96 6.55
C ALA A 109 9.87 -0.37 7.31
N TYR A 110 8.75 -0.84 7.88
CA TYR A 110 8.72 -2.04 8.70
C TYR A 110 7.38 -2.78 8.58
N TYR A 111 7.40 -4.08 8.84
CA TYR A 111 6.18 -4.86 8.98
C TYR A 111 5.53 -4.53 10.32
N PRO A 112 4.22 -4.23 10.35
CA PRO A 112 3.52 -4.06 11.61
C PRO A 112 3.53 -5.39 12.35
N THR A 113 4.28 -5.46 13.44
CA THR A 113 4.20 -6.56 14.40
C THR A 113 3.04 -6.28 15.34
N SER A 114 2.04 -7.16 15.36
CA SER A 114 1.11 -7.25 16.49
C SER A 114 1.68 -8.25 17.47
N ILE A 115 2.13 -7.78 18.63
CA ILE A 115 2.39 -8.63 19.77
C ILE A 115 1.10 -8.62 20.58
N THR A 116 0.41 -9.76 20.66
CA THR A 116 -0.66 -9.95 21.62
C THR A 116 0.02 -10.30 22.94
N LEU A 117 0.15 -9.33 23.84
CA LEU A 117 0.49 -9.61 25.23
C LEU A 117 -0.78 -10.19 25.84
N GLY A 118 -0.77 -11.50 26.08
CA GLY A 118 -1.84 -12.22 26.79
C GLY A 118 -1.91 -11.82 28.25
#